data_AF-A0AAN7B5E2-F1
#
_entry.id   AF-A0AAN7B5E2-F1
#
_cell.length_a   1.000
_cell.length_b   1.000
_cell.length_c   1.000
_cell.angle_alpha   90.00
_cell.angle_beta   90.00
_cell.angle_gamma   90.00
#
_symmetry.space_group_name_H-M   'P 1'
#
loop_
_entity.id
_entity.type
_entity.pdbx_description
1 polymer ?
#
loop_
_entity_poly.entity_id
_entity_poly.type
_entity_poly.pdbx_seq_one_letter_code
_entity_poly.pdbx_strand_id
1 'polypeptide(L)'
;MFLQDFRTLVDWKPLVFGQESFRLATELQRPGGWGMIEKNWFVWWDKDGVLYGHFDFSSEDGGRVFARLDGDGNSGSDLGPLVGYTGKEGTGEVKRGKKNRDVKCMERYFPKIPKGKPEDIHQATNSLRVTMCNRRKSEKGTISQGHIHGNDEESECTPDSNNTVIMTIVHHKTFYDYHGQYEPYVVLFRQRKPFELYGISKKPLWIQGRERQSKTRSDMFYVASVNWRDRGLGYHGFLDDVVFLGFGIEDHASGGMDLIMGELLSGIGLC
;
A
#
# COMPACT_ATOMS: atom_id res chain seq x y z
N MET A 1 7.89 1.99 -16.14
CA MET A 1 8.45 1.12 -15.07
C MET A 1 8.57 -0.28 -15.66
N PHE A 2 9.58 -1.06 -15.28
CA PHE A 2 9.67 -2.47 -15.69
C PHE A 2 9.30 -3.40 -14.54
N LEU A 3 8.63 -4.49 -14.85
CA LEU A 3 8.40 -5.60 -13.93
C LEU A 3 9.07 -6.86 -14.48
N GLN A 4 9.77 -7.58 -13.63
CA GLN A 4 10.38 -8.85 -13.95
C GLN A 4 10.19 -9.80 -12.77
N ASP A 5 9.93 -11.06 -13.07
CA ASP A 5 9.94 -12.12 -12.09
C ASP A 5 11.36 -12.31 -11.53
N PHE A 6 11.53 -11.99 -10.25
CA PHE A 6 12.80 -12.11 -9.55
C PHE A 6 13.39 -13.52 -9.62
N ARG A 7 12.56 -14.57 -9.68
CA ARG A 7 13.02 -15.98 -9.77
C ARG A 7 13.82 -16.27 -11.03
N THR A 8 13.68 -15.45 -12.07
CA THR A 8 14.46 -15.56 -13.31
C THR A 8 15.86 -14.96 -13.21
N LEU A 9 16.11 -14.14 -12.19
CA LEU A 9 17.37 -13.43 -11.98
C LEU A 9 18.30 -14.12 -10.98
N VAL A 10 17.84 -15.18 -10.32
CA VAL A 10 18.59 -15.90 -9.29
C VAL A 10 18.51 -17.41 -9.54
N ASP A 11 19.59 -18.12 -9.23
CA ASP A 11 19.67 -19.57 -9.38
C ASP A 11 18.92 -20.28 -8.24
N TRP A 12 17.60 -20.36 -8.37
CA TRP A 12 16.77 -21.17 -7.50
C TRP A 12 16.82 -22.64 -7.94
N LYS A 13 16.80 -23.57 -6.96
CA LYS A 13 16.58 -25.01 -7.22
C LYS A 13 15.40 -25.21 -8.18
N PRO A 14 15.38 -26.26 -9.02
CA PRO A 14 14.50 -26.34 -10.20
C PRO A 14 13.04 -26.06 -9.84
N LEU A 15 12.58 -24.87 -10.21
CA LEU A 15 11.19 -24.45 -10.12
C LEU A 15 10.48 -24.89 -11.40
N VAL A 16 9.31 -25.52 -11.26
CA VAL A 16 8.43 -25.77 -12.40
C VAL A 16 7.81 -24.44 -12.78
N PHE A 17 8.30 -23.84 -13.87
CA PHE A 17 7.77 -22.59 -14.41
C PHE A 17 6.40 -22.86 -15.07
N GLY A 18 5.35 -22.16 -14.61
CA GLY A 18 4.04 -22.16 -15.26
C GLY A 18 4.01 -21.29 -16.52
N GLN A 19 2.82 -20.94 -17.03
CA GLN A 19 2.70 -19.83 -18.00
C GLN A 19 3.08 -18.51 -17.30
N GLU A 20 4.37 -18.18 -17.29
CA GLU A 20 4.89 -17.12 -16.44
C GLU A 20 4.87 -15.76 -17.16
N SER A 21 4.03 -14.88 -16.64
CA SER A 21 4.08 -13.44 -16.95
C SER A 21 5.40 -12.84 -16.44
N PHE A 22 5.90 -11.79 -17.10
CA PHE A 22 7.08 -11.02 -16.64
C PHE A 22 8.40 -11.81 -16.55
N ARG A 23 8.60 -12.86 -17.36
CA ARG A 23 9.85 -13.65 -17.35
C ARG A 23 11.09 -12.81 -17.74
N LEU A 24 10.91 -11.82 -18.61
CA LEU A 24 11.90 -10.81 -18.95
C LEU A 24 11.47 -9.48 -18.34
N ALA A 25 12.38 -8.52 -18.27
CA ALA A 25 12.02 -7.14 -17.93
C ALA A 25 10.97 -6.63 -18.92
N THR A 26 9.73 -6.53 -18.46
CA THR A 26 8.59 -6.09 -19.26
C THR A 26 8.19 -4.69 -18.83
N GLU A 27 8.12 -3.79 -19.79
CA GLU A 27 7.64 -2.44 -19.55
C GLU A 27 6.15 -2.46 -19.25
N LEU A 28 5.76 -1.82 -18.15
CA LEU A 28 4.37 -1.65 -17.79
C LEU A 28 3.81 -0.37 -18.41
N GLN A 29 2.64 -0.50 -19.01
CA GLN A 29 1.85 0.62 -19.54
C GLN A 29 0.93 1.19 -18.46
N ARG A 30 0.50 2.44 -18.67
CA ARG A 30 -0.47 3.13 -17.81
C ARG A 30 -1.63 3.70 -18.62
N PRO A 31 -2.83 3.80 -18.03
CA PRO A 31 -3.91 4.59 -18.61
C PRO A 31 -3.46 6.03 -18.87
N GLY A 32 -3.77 6.56 -20.05
CA GLY A 32 -3.44 7.93 -20.43
C GLY A 32 -2.03 8.16 -21.02
N GLY A 33 -1.18 7.13 -21.12
CA GLY A 33 0.11 7.20 -21.81
C GLY A 33 1.25 7.79 -21.00
N TRP A 34 2.29 8.31 -21.66
CA TRP A 34 3.52 8.79 -21.02
C TRP A 34 3.36 10.14 -20.31
N GLY A 35 4.15 10.35 -19.25
CA GLY A 35 4.20 11.62 -18.50
C GLY A 35 5.33 11.58 -17.48
N MET A 36 5.59 12.71 -16.82
CA MET A 36 6.58 12.76 -15.73
C MET A 36 6.15 11.82 -14.60
N ILE A 37 7.08 10.96 -14.16
CA ILE A 37 6.84 9.98 -13.11
C ILE A 37 7.97 10.13 -12.09
N GLU A 38 7.61 10.37 -10.84
CA GLU A 38 8.50 10.13 -9.71
C GLU A 38 7.80 9.20 -8.71
N LYS A 39 8.22 7.92 -8.68
CA LYS A 39 7.82 6.91 -7.69
C LYS A 39 6.30 6.83 -7.40
N ASN A 40 5.46 6.59 -8.40
CA ASN A 40 3.99 6.42 -8.23
C ASN A 40 3.44 5.07 -8.68
N TRP A 41 4.27 4.02 -8.63
CA TRP A 41 3.85 2.69 -9.02
C TRP A 41 3.99 1.67 -7.90
N PHE A 42 2.91 0.96 -7.60
CA PHE A 42 2.94 -0.32 -6.90
C PHE A 42 1.97 -1.28 -7.57
N VAL A 43 2.23 -2.56 -7.39
CA VAL A 43 1.36 -3.63 -7.86
C VAL A 43 0.69 -4.35 -6.69
N TRP A 44 -0.46 -4.94 -6.93
CA TRP A 44 -1.13 -5.83 -5.99
C TRP A 44 -1.95 -6.88 -6.71
N TRP A 45 -2.39 -7.88 -5.95
CA TRP A 45 -3.26 -8.94 -6.43
C TRP A 45 -4.58 -8.91 -5.68
N ASP A 46 -5.67 -9.13 -6.41
CA ASP A 46 -6.98 -9.33 -5.80
C ASP A 46 -7.12 -10.74 -5.18
N LYS A 47 -8.30 -11.07 -4.66
CA LYS A 47 -8.56 -12.37 -4.03
C LYS A 47 -8.42 -13.56 -5.01
N ASP A 48 -8.56 -13.31 -6.30
CA ASP A 48 -8.52 -14.32 -7.36
C ASP A 48 -7.14 -14.38 -8.03
N GLY A 49 -6.15 -13.63 -7.50
CA GLY A 49 -4.80 -13.60 -8.03
C GLY A 49 -4.65 -12.74 -9.29
N VAL A 50 -5.63 -11.88 -9.61
CA VAL A 50 -5.53 -10.96 -10.75
C VAL A 50 -4.63 -9.78 -10.37
N LEU A 51 -3.67 -9.46 -11.25
CA LEU A 51 -2.70 -8.38 -11.07
C LEU A 51 -3.28 -7.01 -11.43
N TYR A 52 -2.99 -6.02 -10.58
CA TYR A 52 -3.33 -4.62 -10.77
C TYR A 52 -2.11 -3.73 -10.53
N GLY A 53 -2.09 -2.60 -11.24
CA GLY A 53 -1.08 -1.55 -11.09
C GLY A 53 -1.73 -0.25 -10.65
N HIS A 54 -1.09 0.44 -9.70
CA HIS A 54 -1.40 1.80 -9.32
C HIS A 54 -0.45 2.73 -10.05
N PHE A 55 -0.92 3.90 -10.49
CA PHE A 55 -0.10 4.80 -11.31
C PHE A 55 -0.06 6.23 -10.77
N ASP A 56 -1.17 6.72 -10.19
CA ASP A 56 -1.25 8.10 -9.66
C ASP A 56 -2.15 8.16 -8.44
N PHE A 57 -1.77 8.96 -7.45
CA PHE A 57 -2.47 9.10 -6.17
C PHE A 57 -2.53 10.58 -5.73
N SER A 58 -3.53 11.33 -6.18
CA SER A 58 -3.65 12.78 -5.90
C SER A 58 -5.11 13.20 -5.66
N SER A 59 -5.40 13.84 -4.52
CA SER A 59 -6.74 14.39 -4.29
C SER A 59 -7.08 15.56 -5.21
N GLU A 60 -6.08 16.34 -5.64
CA GLU A 60 -6.26 17.53 -6.46
C GLU A 60 -6.55 17.18 -7.93
N ASP A 61 -6.00 16.06 -8.41
CA ASP A 61 -6.10 15.64 -9.82
C ASP A 61 -7.16 14.56 -10.05
N GLY A 62 -8.15 14.46 -9.16
CA GLY A 62 -9.33 13.61 -9.35
C GLY A 62 -9.25 12.23 -8.70
N GLY A 63 -8.23 11.96 -7.89
CA GLY A 63 -8.14 10.78 -7.02
C GLY A 63 -7.02 9.83 -7.42
N ARG A 64 -7.38 8.57 -7.65
CA ARG A 64 -6.43 7.50 -7.95
C ARG A 64 -6.55 7.09 -9.41
N VAL A 65 -5.43 6.72 -10.03
CA VAL A 65 -5.38 6.06 -11.34
C VAL A 65 -4.84 4.66 -11.13
N PHE A 66 -5.63 3.66 -11.49
CA PHE A 66 -5.22 2.26 -11.40
C PHE A 66 -6.00 1.36 -12.36
N ALA A 67 -5.39 0.27 -12.79
CA ALA A 67 -5.95 -0.63 -13.79
C ALA A 67 -5.47 -2.07 -13.61
N ARG A 68 -6.17 -3.01 -14.24
CA ARG A 68 -5.66 -4.38 -14.40
C ARG A 68 -4.39 -4.34 -15.24
N LEU A 69 -3.41 -5.16 -14.88
CA LEU A 69 -2.22 -5.41 -15.69
C LEU A 69 -2.28 -6.80 -16.29
N ASP A 70 -1.96 -6.89 -17.57
CA ASP A 70 -1.80 -8.16 -18.27
C ASP A 70 -0.33 -8.61 -18.21
N GLY A 71 -0.08 -9.90 -18.45
CA GLY A 71 1.24 -10.51 -18.27
C GLY A 71 2.33 -10.04 -19.23
N ASP A 72 1.93 -9.26 -20.24
CA ASP A 72 2.77 -8.60 -21.25
C ASP A 72 3.03 -7.12 -20.93
N GLY A 73 2.55 -6.62 -19.78
CA GLY A 73 2.71 -5.24 -19.34
C GLY A 73 1.64 -4.28 -19.83
N ASN A 74 0.68 -4.72 -20.66
CA ASN A 74 -0.45 -3.88 -21.06
C ASN A 74 -1.35 -3.56 -19.85
N SER A 75 -1.91 -2.35 -19.83
CA SER A 75 -2.88 -1.93 -18.81
C SER A 75 -4.28 -1.79 -19.39
N GLY A 76 -5.29 -2.23 -18.62
CA GLY A 76 -6.69 -1.96 -18.93
C GLY A 76 -7.08 -0.47 -18.77
N SER A 77 -8.38 -0.19 -18.83
CA SER A 77 -8.90 1.16 -18.56
C SER A 77 -8.73 1.55 -17.09
N ASP A 78 -8.61 2.85 -16.83
CA ASP A 78 -8.58 3.39 -15.47
C ASP A 78 -9.88 3.05 -14.71
N LEU A 79 -9.72 2.41 -13.56
CA LEU A 79 -10.78 1.98 -12.64
C LEU A 79 -11.02 3.01 -11.53
N GLY A 80 -10.13 3.98 -11.33
CA GLY A 80 -10.25 5.04 -10.34
C GLY A 80 -11.59 5.79 -10.36
N PRO A 81 -12.08 6.22 -11.54
CA PRO A 81 -13.37 6.87 -11.66
C PRO A 81 -14.55 6.02 -11.21
N LEU A 82 -14.44 4.69 -11.22
CA LEU A 82 -15.51 3.77 -10.80
C LEU A 82 -15.61 3.65 -9.28
N VAL A 83 -14.55 4.00 -8.55
CA VAL A 83 -14.57 3.97 -7.08
C VAL A 83 -15.58 4.97 -6.57
N GLY A 84 -16.48 4.54 -5.67
CA GLY A 84 -17.49 5.41 -5.08
C GLY A 84 -18.74 5.66 -5.94
N TYR A 85 -18.88 5.02 -7.11
CA TYR A 85 -20.18 4.91 -7.78
C TYR A 85 -20.99 3.78 -7.15
N THR A 86 -22.00 4.15 -6.36
CA THR A 86 -23.07 3.23 -5.92
C THR A 86 -24.25 3.20 -6.90
N GLY A 87 -24.04 3.64 -8.15
CA GLY A 87 -25.06 3.60 -9.20
C GLY A 87 -25.20 2.18 -9.75
N LYS A 88 -26.43 1.78 -10.11
CA LYS A 88 -26.74 0.49 -10.72
C LYS A 88 -25.73 0.16 -11.83
N GLU A 89 -25.18 -1.05 -11.79
CA GLU A 89 -24.36 -1.60 -12.87
C GLU A 89 -25.03 -1.32 -14.23
N GLY A 90 -24.27 -0.79 -15.19
CA GLY A 90 -24.70 -0.68 -16.59
C GLY A 90 -25.17 0.69 -17.08
N THR A 91 -25.21 1.75 -16.27
CA THR A 91 -25.65 3.08 -16.79
C THR A 91 -24.55 3.99 -17.31
N GLY A 92 -23.25 3.68 -17.07
CA GLY A 92 -22.10 4.39 -17.67
C GLY A 92 -21.95 5.89 -17.35
N GLU A 93 -22.96 6.53 -16.75
CA GLU A 93 -22.94 7.96 -16.43
C GLU A 93 -22.15 8.24 -15.15
N VAL A 94 -20.85 8.48 -15.34
CA VAL A 94 -20.02 9.19 -14.35
C VAL A 94 -20.49 10.64 -14.33
N LYS A 95 -21.30 11.04 -13.34
CA LYS A 95 -21.67 12.45 -13.13
C LYS A 95 -20.42 13.25 -12.76
N ARG A 96 -19.77 13.78 -13.79
CA ARG A 96 -18.61 14.66 -13.75
C ARG A 96 -18.88 15.83 -12.79
N GLY A 97 -18.32 15.77 -11.58
CA GLY A 97 -18.47 16.83 -10.56
C GLY A 97 -18.69 16.37 -9.12
N LYS A 98 -19.08 15.11 -8.86
CA LYS A 98 -19.14 14.59 -7.49
C LYS A 98 -17.81 13.92 -7.13
N LYS A 99 -17.06 14.49 -6.17
CA LYS A 99 -15.87 13.85 -5.59
C LYS A 99 -16.24 12.45 -5.10
N ASN A 100 -15.54 11.44 -5.59
CA ASN A 100 -15.79 10.07 -5.15
C ASN A 100 -15.35 9.87 -3.68
N ARG A 101 -15.71 8.73 -3.10
CA ARG A 101 -15.45 8.43 -1.68
C ARG A 101 -13.95 8.53 -1.34
N ASP A 102 -13.10 8.08 -2.26
CA ASP A 102 -11.66 8.10 -2.08
C ASP A 102 -11.11 9.52 -2.00
N VAL A 103 -11.47 10.39 -2.96
CA VAL A 103 -11.03 11.80 -2.95
C VAL A 103 -11.40 12.48 -1.64
N LYS A 104 -12.61 12.25 -1.12
CA LYS A 104 -13.01 12.80 0.19
C LYS A 104 -12.17 12.25 1.33
N CYS A 105 -11.79 10.98 1.27
CA CYS A 105 -10.95 10.39 2.31
C CYS A 105 -9.52 10.93 2.26
N MET A 106 -8.97 11.06 1.05
CA MET A 106 -7.66 11.67 0.81
C MET A 106 -7.63 13.11 1.33
N GLU A 107 -8.63 13.94 0.99
CA GLU A 107 -8.74 15.33 1.48
C GLU A 107 -8.86 15.45 3.00
N ARG A 108 -9.36 14.40 3.66
CA ARG A 108 -9.51 14.38 5.11
C ARG A 108 -8.20 14.09 5.83
N TYR A 109 -7.37 13.23 5.27
CA TYR A 109 -6.20 12.68 5.97
C TYR A 109 -4.85 13.11 5.39
N PHE A 110 -4.77 13.48 4.12
CA PHE A 110 -3.55 14.04 3.55
C PHE A 110 -3.45 15.56 3.75
N PRO A 111 -2.21 16.07 3.84
CA PRO A 111 -1.95 17.50 3.72
C PRO A 111 -2.45 18.03 2.37
N LYS A 112 -2.93 19.28 2.37
CA LYS A 112 -3.25 19.97 1.13
C LYS A 112 -1.96 20.33 0.41
N ILE A 113 -1.81 19.87 -0.83
CA ILE A 113 -0.67 20.21 -1.69
C ILE A 113 -0.95 21.56 -2.36
N PRO A 114 -0.18 22.62 -2.07
CA PRO A 114 -0.41 23.91 -2.71
C PRO A 114 0.02 23.86 -4.18
N LYS A 115 -0.81 24.37 -5.08
CA LYS A 115 -0.51 24.43 -6.52
C LYS A 115 0.78 25.20 -6.80
N GLY A 116 1.62 24.66 -7.68
CA GLY A 116 2.88 25.27 -8.10
C GLY A 116 3.98 25.23 -7.03
N LYS A 117 3.81 24.44 -5.97
CA LYS A 117 4.86 24.15 -4.99
C LYS A 117 5.52 22.81 -5.29
N PRO A 118 6.80 22.63 -4.91
CA PRO A 118 7.52 21.37 -5.07
C PRO A 118 7.10 20.35 -3.99
N GLU A 119 5.81 20.02 -3.97
CA GLU A 119 5.20 19.07 -3.04
C GLU A 119 4.29 18.12 -3.81
N ASP A 120 4.29 16.84 -3.44
CA ASP A 120 3.49 15.81 -4.10
C ASP A 120 3.24 14.61 -3.18
N ILE A 121 2.30 13.72 -3.53
CA ILE A 121 2.16 12.41 -2.88
C ILE A 121 2.89 11.35 -3.71
N HIS A 122 3.92 10.75 -3.14
CA HIS A 122 4.72 9.72 -3.78
C HIS A 122 4.41 8.36 -3.18
N GLN A 123 4.31 7.32 -4.00
CA GLN A 123 4.26 5.96 -3.48
C GLN A 123 5.62 5.55 -2.94
N ALA A 124 5.62 4.91 -1.77
CA ALA A 124 6.83 4.63 -1.02
C ALA A 124 7.26 3.17 -1.10
N THR A 125 6.31 2.25 -0.92
CA THR A 125 6.60 0.83 -0.73
C THR A 125 5.86 -0.08 -1.70
N ASN A 126 6.26 -1.35 -1.72
CA ASN A 126 5.41 -2.45 -2.18
C ASN A 126 4.10 -2.54 -1.37
N SER A 127 3.18 -3.41 -1.81
CA SER A 127 1.93 -3.69 -1.10
C SER A 127 2.00 -5.01 -0.32
N LEU A 128 1.28 -5.11 0.80
CA LEU A 128 1.01 -6.35 1.53
C LEU A 128 -0.49 -6.53 1.76
N ARG A 129 -0.97 -7.76 1.83
CA ARG A 129 -2.32 -8.09 2.28
C ARG A 129 -2.33 -8.33 3.79
N VAL A 130 -3.25 -7.70 4.49
CA VAL A 130 -3.37 -7.78 5.95
C VAL A 130 -4.78 -8.23 6.31
N THR A 131 -4.89 -9.33 7.04
CA THR A 131 -6.15 -9.74 7.67
C THR A 131 -6.29 -9.02 9.01
N MET A 132 -7.41 -8.33 9.19
CA MET A 132 -7.69 -7.41 10.31
C MET A 132 -8.12 -8.13 11.60
N CYS A 133 -7.53 -9.28 11.88
CA CYS A 133 -7.60 -10.00 13.15
C CYS A 133 -6.25 -10.67 13.44
N ASN A 134 -6.05 -11.10 14.69
CA ASN A 134 -4.84 -11.84 15.06
C ASN A 134 -4.90 -13.26 14.52
N ARG A 135 -3.75 -13.78 14.10
CA ARG A 135 -3.60 -15.18 13.70
C ARG A 135 -3.93 -16.05 14.90
N ARG A 136 -4.91 -16.94 14.75
CA ARG A 136 -5.09 -17.98 15.76
C ARG A 136 -3.86 -18.88 15.80
N LYS A 137 -3.29 -19.07 16.99
CA LYS A 137 -2.34 -20.16 17.24
C LYS A 137 -3.07 -21.49 17.20
N SER A 138 -3.44 -21.97 16.01
CA SER A 138 -3.72 -23.38 15.80
C SER A 138 -2.41 -24.09 15.46
N GLU A 139 -1.53 -24.27 16.43
CA GLU A 139 -0.41 -25.22 16.31
C GLU A 139 0.00 -25.72 17.70
N LYS A 140 -0.61 -26.84 18.09
CA LYS A 140 -0.17 -27.85 19.07
C LYS A 140 0.88 -27.42 20.11
N GLY A 141 0.45 -27.37 21.39
CA GLY A 141 1.21 -28.05 22.44
C GLY A 141 1.78 -27.26 23.61
N THR A 142 1.19 -26.16 24.07
CA THR A 142 1.43 -25.76 25.47
C THR A 142 0.17 -25.18 26.10
N ILE A 143 -0.39 -25.97 27.02
CA ILE A 143 -1.41 -25.53 27.98
C ILE A 143 -0.73 -24.50 28.88
N SER A 144 -0.98 -23.21 28.68
CA SER A 144 -0.88 -22.25 29.77
C SER A 144 -2.23 -22.22 30.46
N GLN A 145 -2.36 -22.97 31.56
CA GLN A 145 -3.44 -22.73 32.52
C GLN A 145 -3.25 -21.33 33.09
N GLY A 146 -4.13 -20.42 32.68
CA GLY A 146 -4.27 -19.08 33.24
C GLY A 146 -5.70 -18.63 33.02
N HIS A 147 -6.55 -18.85 34.02
CA HIS A 147 -7.91 -18.33 34.09
C HIS A 147 -7.92 -16.80 33.90
N ILE A 148 -8.69 -16.30 32.94
CA ILE A 148 -9.50 -15.07 33.10
C ILE A 148 -10.84 -15.29 32.38
N HIS A 149 -11.92 -15.01 33.09
CA HIS A 149 -13.29 -14.99 32.58
C HIS A 149 -13.47 -14.04 31.38
N GLY A 150 -13.98 -14.58 30.28
CA GLY A 150 -14.54 -13.81 29.16
C GLY A 150 -15.25 -14.76 28.20
N ASN A 151 -16.57 -14.63 28.07
CA ASN A 151 -17.41 -15.38 27.13
C ASN A 151 -17.25 -14.83 25.71
N ASP A 152 -16.05 -14.87 25.15
CA ASP A 152 -15.86 -14.68 23.72
C ASP A 152 -15.72 -16.08 23.13
N GLU A 153 -16.80 -16.56 22.50
CA GLU A 153 -16.71 -17.60 21.48
C GLU A 153 -15.83 -17.04 20.36
N GLU A 154 -14.54 -17.17 20.58
CA GLU A 154 -13.52 -16.63 19.73
C GLU A 154 -13.70 -17.38 18.40
N SER A 155 -14.12 -16.67 17.35
CA SER A 155 -14.35 -17.23 16.02
C SER A 155 -13.02 -17.41 15.30
N GLU A 156 -12.90 -18.44 14.45
CA GLU A 156 -11.69 -18.67 13.66
C GLU A 156 -11.37 -17.44 12.81
N CYS A 157 -10.18 -16.84 12.99
CA CYS A 157 -9.73 -15.70 12.17
C CYS A 157 -9.39 -16.21 10.78
N THR A 158 -10.43 -16.39 9.98
CA THR A 158 -10.35 -16.87 8.60
C THR A 158 -10.27 -15.66 7.66
N PRO A 159 -9.21 -15.53 6.84
CA PRO A 159 -9.10 -14.47 5.87
C PRO A 159 -10.23 -14.51 4.83
N ASP A 160 -10.91 -13.39 4.65
CA ASP A 160 -11.90 -13.16 3.60
C ASP A 160 -11.79 -11.73 3.03
N SER A 161 -12.62 -11.41 2.04
CA SER A 161 -12.61 -10.10 1.38
C SER A 161 -13.20 -8.95 2.23
N ASN A 162 -13.83 -9.26 3.36
CA ASN A 162 -14.38 -8.27 4.30
C ASN A 162 -13.36 -7.87 5.36
N ASN A 163 -12.57 -8.82 5.83
CA ASN A 163 -11.55 -8.62 6.87
C ASN A 163 -10.13 -8.50 6.33
N THR A 164 -9.88 -8.68 5.03
CA THR A 164 -8.54 -8.54 4.43
C THR A 164 -8.43 -7.29 3.58
N VAL A 165 -7.38 -6.50 3.81
CA VAL A 165 -7.09 -5.24 3.13
C VAL A 165 -5.74 -5.30 2.43
N ILE A 166 -5.55 -4.46 1.43
CA ILE A 166 -4.24 -4.23 0.80
C ILE A 166 -3.65 -2.98 1.45
N MET A 167 -2.44 -3.08 1.96
CA MET A 167 -1.72 -2.02 2.67
C MET A 167 -0.49 -1.61 1.86
N THR A 168 -0.25 -0.30 1.79
CA THR A 168 0.99 0.30 1.29
C THR A 168 1.32 1.54 2.10
N ILE A 169 2.53 2.06 1.93
CA ILE A 169 2.92 3.36 2.47
C ILE A 169 3.10 4.33 1.29
N VAL A 170 2.62 5.55 1.47
CA VAL A 170 2.85 6.69 0.56
C VAL A 170 3.49 7.82 1.34
N HIS A 171 4.29 8.65 0.71
CA HIS A 171 4.86 9.85 1.30
C HIS A 171 4.12 11.08 0.83
N HIS A 172 3.83 12.02 1.73
CA HIS A 172 3.80 13.42 1.34
C HIS A 172 5.26 13.88 1.21
N LYS A 173 5.70 14.14 -0.01
CA LYS A 173 7.03 14.65 -0.31
C LYS A 173 6.96 16.17 -0.38
N THR A 174 7.91 16.84 0.26
CA THR A 174 8.22 18.26 0.00
C THR A 174 9.68 18.37 -0.44
N PHE A 175 9.98 19.34 -1.30
CA PHE A 175 11.35 19.57 -1.79
C PHE A 175 11.66 21.06 -1.83
N TYR A 176 12.26 21.56 -0.75
CA TYR A 176 12.62 22.97 -0.60
C TYR A 176 14.11 23.10 -0.33
N ASP A 177 14.74 24.16 -0.86
CA ASP A 177 16.17 24.44 -0.68
C ASP A 177 17.08 23.24 -0.98
N TYR A 178 16.79 22.51 -2.06
CA TYR A 178 17.49 21.29 -2.49
C TYR A 178 17.48 20.15 -1.47
N HIS A 179 16.48 20.10 -0.58
CA HIS A 179 16.34 19.05 0.42
C HIS A 179 14.92 18.48 0.41
N GLY A 180 14.84 17.15 0.29
CA GLY A 180 13.60 16.42 0.32
C GLY A 180 13.18 16.09 1.74
N GLN A 181 11.87 16.16 2.03
CA GLN A 181 11.28 15.59 3.24
C GLN A 181 10.13 14.70 2.85
N TYR A 182 10.05 13.54 3.51
CA TYR A 182 9.07 12.53 3.23
C TYR A 182 8.31 12.23 4.52
N GLU A 183 7.01 12.49 4.51
CA GLU A 183 6.11 12.17 5.61
C GLU A 183 5.31 10.90 5.24
N PRO A 184 5.65 9.71 5.78
CA PRO A 184 5.03 8.44 5.40
C PRO A 184 3.64 8.26 6.00
N TYR A 185 2.64 7.96 5.18
CA TYR A 185 1.28 7.61 5.58
C TYR A 185 0.98 6.16 5.20
N VAL A 186 0.35 5.42 6.11
CA VAL A 186 -0.17 4.09 5.81
C VAL A 186 -1.50 4.24 5.09
N VAL A 187 -1.66 3.55 3.96
CA VAL A 187 -2.86 3.57 3.13
C VAL A 187 -3.39 2.16 2.98
N LEU A 188 -4.68 2.00 3.27
CA LEU A 188 -5.40 0.73 3.20
C LEU A 188 -6.46 0.78 2.10
N PHE A 189 -6.53 -0.26 1.29
CA PHE A 189 -7.55 -0.48 0.28
C PHE A 189 -8.34 -1.76 0.58
N ARG A 190 -9.62 -1.79 0.22
CA ARG A 190 -10.39 -3.04 0.20
C ARG A 190 -9.74 -4.01 -0.80
N GLN A 191 -9.69 -5.30 -0.46
CA GLN A 191 -9.21 -6.33 -1.39
C GLN A 191 -10.25 -6.67 -2.49
N ARG A 192 -11.52 -6.33 -2.26
CA ARG A 192 -12.59 -6.49 -3.26
C ARG A 192 -12.64 -5.29 -4.20
N LYS A 193 -13.02 -5.54 -5.46
CA LYS A 193 -13.33 -4.51 -6.44
C LYS A 193 -14.44 -3.56 -5.90
N PRO A 194 -14.38 -2.26 -6.23
CA PRO A 194 -13.36 -1.56 -7.04
C PRO A 194 -12.13 -1.09 -6.22
N PHE A 195 -11.74 -1.80 -5.16
CA PHE A 195 -10.55 -1.52 -4.32
C PHE A 195 -10.61 -0.16 -3.64
N GLU A 196 -11.77 0.21 -3.12
CA GLU A 196 -12.00 1.50 -2.44
C GLU A 196 -10.99 1.71 -1.29
N LEU A 197 -10.64 2.96 -1.01
CA LEU A 197 -9.89 3.28 0.21
C LEU A 197 -10.69 2.79 1.42
N TYR A 198 -10.02 2.01 2.27
CA TYR A 198 -10.52 1.55 3.55
C TYR A 198 -10.12 2.51 4.68
N GLY A 199 -8.90 3.05 4.62
CA GLY A 199 -8.42 4.01 5.60
C GLY A 199 -7.03 4.54 5.27
N ILE A 200 -6.70 5.68 5.88
CA ILE A 200 -5.38 6.32 5.80
C ILE A 200 -4.95 6.67 7.22
N SER A 201 -3.66 6.55 7.55
CA SER A 201 -3.17 6.98 8.87
C SER A 201 -3.50 8.45 9.12
N LYS A 202 -4.02 8.79 10.30
CA LYS A 202 -4.43 10.17 10.63
C LYS A 202 -3.24 11.14 10.74
N LYS A 203 -2.05 10.60 10.90
CA LYS A 203 -0.76 11.29 11.01
C LYS A 203 0.29 10.49 10.24
N PRO A 204 1.37 11.13 9.79
CA PRO A 204 2.49 10.39 9.23
C PRO A 204 3.18 9.57 10.32
N LEU A 205 3.83 8.47 9.93
CA LEU A 205 4.67 7.67 10.81
C LEU A 205 5.88 8.50 11.24
N TRP A 206 6.17 8.47 12.52
CA TRP A 206 7.36 9.10 13.07
C TRP A 206 8.43 8.06 13.35
N ILE A 207 9.59 8.20 12.71
CA ILE A 207 10.75 7.37 12.97
C ILE A 207 11.64 8.10 13.96
N GLN A 208 11.84 7.52 15.14
CA GLN A 208 12.72 8.10 16.16
C GLN A 208 14.17 8.16 15.65
N GLY A 209 14.88 9.25 15.97
CA GLY A 209 16.21 9.54 15.46
C GLY A 209 16.23 10.55 14.32
N ARG A 210 15.07 10.94 13.79
CA ARG A 210 14.93 12.05 12.85
C ARG A 210 15.18 13.38 13.57
N GLU A 211 16.26 14.07 13.25
CA GLU A 211 16.61 15.34 13.86
C GLU A 211 15.93 16.52 13.16
N ARG A 212 15.68 17.57 13.93
CA ARG A 212 15.07 18.80 13.42
C ARG A 212 16.17 19.77 13.01
N GLN A 213 16.41 19.87 11.72
CA GLN A 213 17.38 20.80 11.12
C GLN A 213 16.96 22.27 11.26
N SER A 214 15.65 22.57 11.28
CA SER A 214 15.14 23.93 11.46
C SER A 214 13.69 23.97 11.98
N LYS A 215 13.13 25.17 12.19
CA LYS A 215 11.70 25.31 12.55
C LYS A 215 10.75 24.66 11.54
N THR A 216 11.15 24.45 10.30
CA THR A 216 10.28 23.87 9.27
C THR A 216 10.89 22.62 8.64
N ARG A 217 12.06 22.18 9.11
CA ARG A 217 12.81 21.10 8.46
C ARG A 217 13.35 20.08 9.45
N SER A 218 13.36 18.83 9.01
CA SER A 218 13.96 17.69 9.68
C SER A 218 14.68 16.83 8.67
N ASP A 219 15.40 15.81 9.16
CA ASP A 219 16.13 14.90 8.28
C ASP A 219 15.20 14.21 7.27
N MET A 220 15.78 13.85 6.12
CA MET A 220 15.18 13.14 5.02
C MET A 220 15.20 11.64 5.30
N PHE A 221 14.12 11.14 5.91
CA PHE A 221 13.89 9.70 6.03
C PHE A 221 12.80 9.28 5.04
N TYR A 222 13.10 8.33 4.15
CA TYR A 222 12.12 7.82 3.17
C TYR A 222 11.96 6.32 3.32
N VAL A 223 10.75 5.86 3.59
CA VAL A 223 10.42 4.43 3.65
C VAL A 223 10.44 3.85 2.24
N ALA A 224 11.22 2.80 2.03
CA ALA A 224 11.43 2.20 0.70
C ALA A 224 10.79 0.82 0.57
N SER A 225 10.58 0.10 1.67
CA SER A 225 9.98 -1.24 1.64
C SER A 225 9.26 -1.59 2.92
N VAL A 226 8.28 -2.50 2.79
CA VAL A 226 7.60 -3.15 3.91
C VAL A 226 7.45 -4.64 3.59
N ASN A 227 7.91 -5.50 4.48
CA ASN A 227 7.83 -6.95 4.29
C ASN A 227 7.42 -7.63 5.59
N TRP A 228 6.75 -8.77 5.49
CA TRP A 228 6.59 -9.65 6.64
C TRP A 228 7.96 -10.17 7.09
N ARG A 229 8.23 -10.10 8.39
CA ARG A 229 9.52 -10.53 8.94
C ARG A 229 9.69 -12.05 8.83
N ASP A 230 8.62 -12.78 9.10
CA ASP A 230 8.67 -14.23 9.24
C ASP A 230 8.57 -14.95 7.89
N ARG A 231 9.30 -16.07 7.76
CA ARG A 231 9.36 -16.85 6.52
C ARG A 231 8.02 -17.50 6.20
N GLY A 232 7.72 -17.64 4.91
CA GLY A 232 6.54 -18.37 4.43
C GLY A 232 5.25 -17.53 4.35
N LEU A 233 5.27 -16.28 4.81
CA LEU A 233 4.10 -15.38 4.74
C LEU A 233 3.88 -14.79 3.33
N GLY A 234 4.93 -14.69 2.52
CA GLY A 234 4.85 -14.12 1.18
C GLY A 234 4.32 -12.68 1.23
N TYR A 235 3.12 -12.46 0.68
CA TYR A 235 2.45 -11.15 0.65
C TYR A 235 1.23 -11.06 1.59
N HIS A 236 1.03 -12.00 2.52
CA HIS A 236 -0.16 -12.03 3.38
C HIS A 236 0.17 -12.34 4.84
N GLY A 237 -0.32 -11.51 5.76
CA GLY A 237 -0.21 -11.70 7.20
C GLY A 237 -1.41 -11.15 7.97
N PHE A 238 -1.29 -11.14 9.30
CA PHE A 238 -2.31 -10.82 10.30
C PHE A 238 -1.86 -9.65 11.18
N LEU A 239 -2.73 -9.15 12.06
CA LEU A 239 -2.43 -7.98 12.90
C LEU A 239 -1.33 -8.22 13.93
N ASP A 240 -1.16 -9.45 14.40
CA ASP A 240 -0.14 -9.84 15.37
C ASP A 240 1.19 -10.27 14.72
N ASP A 241 1.25 -10.33 13.39
CA ASP A 241 2.48 -10.58 12.68
C ASP A 241 3.41 -9.35 12.72
N VAL A 242 4.71 -9.62 12.68
CA VAL A 242 5.75 -8.57 12.65
C VAL A 242 6.09 -8.22 11.21
N VAL A 243 6.17 -6.92 10.93
CA VAL A 243 6.71 -6.38 9.67
C VAL A 243 8.05 -5.73 9.86
N PHE A 244 8.86 -5.77 8.81
CA PHE A 244 10.11 -5.04 8.68
C PHE A 244 9.93 -3.87 7.71
N LEU A 245 10.23 -2.66 8.18
CA LEU A 245 10.28 -1.45 7.36
C LEU A 245 11.74 -1.14 7.03
N GLY A 246 12.06 -1.03 5.74
CA GLY A 246 13.36 -0.53 5.28
C GLY A 246 13.23 0.92 4.81
N PHE A 247 14.16 1.79 5.19
CA PHE A 247 14.13 3.22 4.86
C PHE A 247 15.54 3.77 4.60
N GLY A 248 15.62 4.81 3.76
CA GLY A 248 16.86 5.57 3.53
C GLY A 248 16.94 6.81 4.42
N ILE A 249 18.15 7.28 4.67
CA ILE A 249 18.47 8.45 5.52
C ILE A 249 19.40 9.38 4.74
N GLU A 250 18.95 10.60 4.45
CA GLU A 250 19.75 11.68 3.82
C GLU A 250 20.46 11.27 2.51
N ASP A 251 19.92 10.28 1.79
CA ASP A 251 20.54 9.65 0.61
C ASP A 251 22.00 9.18 0.85
N HIS A 252 22.36 8.94 2.11
CA HIS A 252 23.71 8.57 2.53
C HIS A 252 23.73 7.26 3.31
N ALA A 253 22.67 6.96 4.06
CA ALA A 253 22.58 5.76 4.89
C ALA A 253 21.25 5.04 4.68
N SER A 254 21.17 3.82 5.20
CA SER A 254 19.95 3.02 5.24
C SER A 254 19.68 2.56 6.66
N GLY A 255 18.40 2.45 7.01
CA GLY A 255 17.92 1.95 8.28
C GLY A 255 16.85 0.89 8.07
N GLY A 256 16.59 0.16 9.15
CA GLY A 256 15.51 -0.81 9.20
C GLY A 256 14.95 -0.91 10.61
N MET A 257 13.67 -1.24 10.72
CA MET A 257 13.00 -1.50 12.00
C MET A 257 11.97 -2.60 11.84
N ASP A 258 11.70 -3.33 12.92
CA ASP A 258 10.56 -4.23 13.00
C ASP A 258 9.53 -3.75 14.02
N LEU A 259 8.26 -4.02 13.72
CA LEU A 259 7.12 -3.66 14.56
C LEU A 259 5.92 -4.56 14.29
N ILE A 260 4.98 -4.62 15.23
CA ILE A 260 3.75 -5.38 15.08
C ILE A 260 2.82 -4.67 14.09
N MET A 261 2.23 -5.40 13.14
CA MET A 261 1.34 -4.82 12.13
C MET A 261 0.17 -4.05 12.75
N GLY A 262 -0.45 -4.58 13.80
CA GLY A 262 -1.53 -3.92 14.53
C GLY A 262 -1.13 -2.57 15.12
N GLU A 263 0.13 -2.42 15.55
CA GLU A 263 0.66 -1.15 16.04
C GLU A 263 0.84 -0.15 14.90
N LEU A 264 1.38 -0.60 13.76
CA LEU A 264 1.48 0.19 12.53
C LEU A 264 0.10 0.72 12.07
N LEU A 265 -0.97 -0.05 12.31
CA LEU A 265 -2.34 0.30 11.93
C LEU A 265 -3.16 1.01 13.03
N SER A 266 -2.62 1.18 14.23
CA SER A 266 -3.34 1.73 15.40
C SER A 266 -3.87 3.16 15.21
N GLY A 267 -3.30 3.92 14.27
CA GLY A 267 -3.64 5.31 13.96
C GLY A 267 -4.50 5.51 12.70
N ILE A 268 -5.07 4.46 12.12
CA ILE A 268 -5.85 4.57 10.87
C ILE A 268 -7.15 5.36 11.08
N GLY A 269 -7.41 6.30 10.17
CA GLY A 269 -8.68 6.97 9.97
C GLY A 269 -9.47 6.27 8.87
N LEU A 270 -10.65 5.77 9.21
CA LEU A 270 -11.49 5.03 8.25
C LEU A 270 -12.10 5.96 7.19
N CYS A 271 -12.26 5.39 6.00
CA CYS A 271 -13.05 5.88 4.88
C CYS A 271 -14.37 5.08 4.82
#